data_AF-A0A939ZFQ3-F1
#
_entry.id   AF-A0A939ZFQ3-F1
#
_cell.length_a   1.000
_cell.length_b   1.000
_cell.length_c   1.000
_cell.angle_alpha   90.00
_cell.angle_beta   90.00
_cell.angle_gamma   90.00
#
_symmetry.space_group_name_H-M   'P 1'
#
loop_
_entity.id
_entity.type
_entity.pdbx_description
1 polymer ?
#
loop_
_entity_poly.entity_id
_entity_poly.type
_entity_poly.pdbx_seq_one_letter_code
_entity_poly.pdbx_strand_id
1 'polypeptide(L)'
;AAEDGVAFVFMGHGTAHTAKVSYSQMATQMAELGYENVFIGTVEGEPEETACENIIEDVHAAGYTTVILRPLMVVAGDHANNDMAGDDEDSWKSMFEASGYFDAIQCQIEGLGRIEAVQALYVAHTAEVIEGLDLKTASLEDGEYDVFFLTDSSMFHINEAYDNRAVLTVKDGEMTVHITLPSKNILNLYPGLADDAAKDGAVLLQPTEDEVTYSDGLTETVYGFDVPVPYLDREFDLALIGTKGVWYDHKVTVSLAD
;
A
#
# COMPACT_ATOMS: atom_id res chain seq x y z
N ALA A 1 -17.53 -13.67 28.65
CA ALA A 1 -17.32 -14.47 27.43
C ALA A 1 -16.23 -15.51 27.63
N ALA A 2 -14.97 -15.11 27.86
CA ALA A 2 -13.90 -16.06 28.20
C ALA A 2 -14.16 -16.77 29.55
N GLU A 3 -14.60 -16.05 30.57
CA GLU A 3 -15.06 -16.63 31.86
C GLU A 3 -16.34 -17.47 31.74
N ASP A 4 -17.06 -17.40 30.61
CA ASP A 4 -18.33 -18.10 30.36
C ASP A 4 -18.14 -19.36 29.49
N GLY A 5 -16.90 -19.76 29.18
CA GLY A 5 -16.62 -20.94 28.34
C GLY A 5 -17.01 -20.76 26.86
N VAL A 6 -17.08 -19.52 26.38
CA VAL A 6 -17.49 -19.17 25.02
C VAL A 6 -16.29 -18.84 24.13
N ALA A 7 -16.11 -19.59 23.05
CA ALA A 7 -15.20 -19.29 21.96
C ALA A 7 -15.89 -18.52 20.83
N PHE A 8 -15.21 -17.50 20.30
CA PHE A 8 -15.57 -16.83 19.05
C PHE A 8 -14.71 -17.38 17.92
N VAL A 9 -15.36 -17.96 16.92
CA VAL A 9 -14.70 -18.51 15.74
C VAL A 9 -15.05 -17.62 14.55
N PHE A 10 -14.05 -16.96 14.01
CA PHE A 10 -14.17 -16.05 12.88
C PHE A 10 -13.78 -16.74 11.58
N MET A 11 -14.72 -16.81 10.64
CA MET A 11 -14.52 -17.43 9.33
C MET A 11 -14.20 -16.37 8.28
N GLY A 12 -12.93 -16.28 7.87
CA GLY A 12 -12.50 -15.50 6.71
C GLY A 12 -12.73 -16.26 5.41
N HIS A 13 -12.57 -15.57 4.27
CA HIS A 13 -12.66 -16.22 2.98
C HIS A 13 -11.46 -17.14 2.72
N GLY A 14 -10.25 -16.74 3.12
CA GLY A 14 -9.02 -17.37 2.64
C GLY A 14 -8.66 -16.89 1.23
N THR A 15 -7.41 -17.11 0.83
CA THR A 15 -6.92 -16.80 -0.52
C THR A 15 -5.64 -17.56 -0.81
N ALA A 16 -5.48 -18.07 -2.02
CA ALA A 16 -4.22 -18.66 -2.50
C ALA A 16 -3.04 -17.66 -2.61
N HIS A 17 -3.28 -16.36 -2.43
CA HIS A 17 -2.25 -15.31 -2.55
C HIS A 17 -1.38 -15.23 -1.27
N THR A 18 -0.24 -14.53 -1.36
CA THR A 18 0.65 -14.23 -0.21
C THR A 18 -0.07 -13.56 0.97
N ALA A 19 -1.26 -13.01 0.76
CA ALA A 19 -2.12 -12.43 1.79
C ALA A 19 -2.68 -13.47 2.78
N LYS A 20 -2.54 -14.79 2.52
CA LYS A 20 -3.00 -15.87 3.41
C LYS A 20 -2.43 -15.78 4.83
N VAL A 21 -1.20 -15.28 4.97
CA VAL A 21 -0.53 -15.11 6.27
C VAL A 21 -1.24 -14.11 7.18
N SER A 22 -2.09 -13.23 6.61
CA SER A 22 -2.79 -12.19 7.38
C SER A 22 -3.76 -12.79 8.40
N TYR A 23 -4.34 -13.97 8.12
CA TYR A 23 -5.24 -14.64 9.07
C TYR A 23 -4.46 -15.23 10.26
N SER A 24 -3.34 -15.91 10.03
CA SER A 24 -2.47 -16.42 11.09
C SER A 24 -1.84 -15.28 11.91
N GLN A 25 -1.47 -14.17 11.26
CA GLN A 25 -1.00 -12.96 11.94
C GLN A 25 -2.09 -12.34 12.82
N MET A 26 -3.34 -12.30 12.33
CA MET A 26 -4.47 -11.82 13.11
C MET A 26 -4.73 -12.70 14.34
N ALA A 27 -4.64 -14.02 14.20
CA ALA A 27 -4.77 -14.95 15.31
C ALA A 27 -3.66 -14.71 16.36
N THR A 28 -2.42 -14.54 15.90
CA THR A 28 -1.27 -14.19 16.77
C THR A 28 -1.54 -12.88 17.51
N GLN A 29 -2.05 -11.86 16.81
CA GLN A 29 -2.31 -10.56 17.43
C GLN A 29 -3.43 -10.61 18.47
N MET A 30 -4.48 -11.42 18.25
CA MET A 30 -5.53 -11.63 19.24
C MET A 30 -4.97 -12.27 20.51
N ALA A 31 -4.09 -13.27 20.38
CA ALA A 31 -3.42 -13.89 21.51
C ALA A 31 -2.54 -12.90 22.28
N GLU A 32 -1.76 -12.07 21.59
CA GLU A 32 -0.93 -11.02 22.22
C GLU A 32 -1.75 -9.96 22.96
N LEU A 33 -2.97 -9.68 22.49
CA LEU A 33 -3.91 -8.78 23.16
C LEU A 33 -4.64 -9.45 24.35
N GLY A 34 -4.39 -10.74 24.60
CA GLY A 34 -4.99 -11.51 25.69
C GLY A 34 -6.37 -12.10 25.38
N TYR A 35 -6.77 -12.13 24.11
CA TYR A 35 -8.03 -12.77 23.68
C TYR A 35 -7.82 -14.26 23.42
N GLU A 36 -7.76 -15.04 24.49
CA GLU A 36 -7.58 -16.51 24.43
C GLU A 36 -8.79 -17.27 23.90
N ASN A 37 -9.94 -16.59 23.72
CA ASN A 37 -11.19 -17.19 23.28
C ASN A 37 -11.56 -16.81 21.83
N VAL A 38 -10.59 -16.35 21.05
CA VAL A 38 -10.79 -15.94 19.65
C VAL A 38 -9.97 -16.85 18.74
N PHE A 39 -10.66 -17.46 17.78
CA PHE A 39 -10.09 -18.37 16.79
C PHE A 39 -10.42 -17.86 15.40
N ILE A 40 -9.48 -18.00 14.47
CA ILE A 40 -9.61 -17.47 13.12
C ILE A 40 -9.28 -18.58 12.14
N GLY A 41 -10.25 -18.92 11.30
CA GLY A 41 -10.02 -19.84 10.20
C GLY A 41 -10.54 -19.30 8.87
N THR A 42 -10.40 -20.08 7.81
CA THR A 42 -10.74 -19.66 6.45
C THR A 42 -11.51 -20.73 5.68
N VAL A 43 -12.41 -20.31 4.78
CA VAL A 43 -13.16 -21.25 3.92
C VAL A 43 -12.21 -22.12 3.09
N GLU A 44 -11.13 -21.54 2.55
CA GLU A 44 -10.14 -22.28 1.76
C GLU A 44 -9.23 -23.20 2.61
N GLY A 45 -9.18 -23.02 3.93
CA GLY A 45 -8.31 -23.79 4.83
C GLY A 45 -6.82 -23.57 4.60
N GLU A 46 -6.43 -22.44 4.01
CA GLU A 46 -5.05 -22.11 3.66
C GLU A 46 -4.63 -20.79 4.33
N PRO A 47 -3.58 -20.81 5.18
CA PRO A 47 -2.71 -21.94 5.52
C PRO A 47 -3.40 -23.02 6.37
N GLU A 48 -2.83 -24.24 6.41
CA GLU A 48 -3.45 -25.46 6.96
C GLU A 48 -4.01 -25.26 8.37
N GLU A 49 -3.34 -24.50 9.24
CA GLU A 49 -3.82 -24.20 10.60
C GLU A 49 -5.16 -23.46 10.65
N THR A 50 -5.61 -22.88 9.53
CA THR A 50 -6.88 -22.15 9.41
C THR A 50 -8.04 -23.03 8.92
N ALA A 51 -7.78 -24.30 8.60
CA ALA A 51 -8.82 -25.26 8.20
C ALA A 51 -9.82 -25.53 9.34
N CYS A 52 -11.08 -25.74 8.98
CA CYS A 52 -12.18 -25.90 9.94
C CYS A 52 -11.90 -27.02 10.96
N GLU A 53 -11.37 -28.16 10.51
CA GLU A 53 -11.01 -29.30 11.37
C GLU A 53 -9.96 -28.93 12.42
N ASN A 54 -8.95 -28.15 12.04
CA ASN A 54 -7.91 -27.70 12.95
C ASN A 54 -8.46 -26.70 13.97
N ILE A 55 -9.33 -25.78 13.53
CA ILE A 55 -10.00 -24.84 14.43
C ILE A 55 -10.91 -25.57 15.43
N ILE A 56 -11.63 -26.61 15.00
CA ILE A 56 -12.45 -27.44 15.90
C ILE A 56 -11.58 -28.07 17.00
N GLU A 57 -10.46 -28.69 16.63
CA GLU A 57 -9.54 -29.31 17.58
C GLU A 57 -8.89 -28.28 18.52
N ASP A 58 -8.51 -27.10 18.02
CA ASP A 58 -7.93 -26.02 18.83
C ASP A 58 -8.93 -25.47 19.85
N VAL A 59 -10.19 -25.23 19.45
CA VAL A 59 -11.24 -24.76 20.37
C VAL A 59 -11.52 -25.80 21.45
N HIS A 60 -11.58 -27.07 21.08
CA HIS A 60 -11.77 -28.18 22.03
C HIS A 60 -10.59 -28.33 22.98
N ALA A 61 -9.35 -28.27 22.48
CA ALA A 61 -8.14 -28.33 23.29
C ALA A 61 -8.02 -27.17 24.28
N ALA A 62 -8.51 -25.98 23.91
CA ALA A 62 -8.59 -24.82 24.78
C ALA A 62 -9.70 -24.92 25.85
N GLY A 63 -10.59 -25.92 25.76
CA GLY A 63 -11.58 -26.23 26.79
C GLY A 63 -12.88 -25.41 26.69
N TYR A 64 -13.16 -24.78 25.55
CA TYR A 64 -14.41 -24.08 25.31
C TYR A 64 -15.51 -25.06 24.91
N THR A 65 -16.71 -24.92 25.48
CA THR A 65 -17.85 -25.79 25.16
C THR A 65 -18.97 -25.09 24.42
N THR A 66 -18.95 -23.75 24.37
CA THR A 66 -19.88 -22.95 23.57
C THR A 66 -19.13 -22.22 22.46
N VAL A 67 -19.62 -22.33 21.23
CA VAL A 67 -19.01 -21.72 20.04
C VAL A 67 -19.95 -20.70 19.41
N ILE A 68 -19.43 -19.53 19.08
CA ILE A 68 -20.10 -18.52 18.27
C ILE A 68 -19.33 -18.36 16.95
N LEU A 69 -19.93 -18.83 15.86
CA LEU A 69 -19.44 -18.68 14.50
C LEU A 69 -19.82 -17.30 13.96
N ARG A 70 -18.82 -16.55 13.47
CA ARG A 70 -19.00 -15.20 12.89
C ARG A 70 -18.23 -15.06 11.58
N PRO A 71 -18.78 -14.35 10.58
CA PRO A 71 -18.04 -14.09 9.36
C PRO A 71 -17.00 -12.99 9.60
N LEU A 72 -15.77 -13.24 9.16
CA LEU A 72 -14.70 -12.24 9.07
C LEU A 72 -14.68 -11.62 7.66
N MET A 73 -15.85 -11.17 7.22
CA MET A 73 -16.09 -10.61 5.88
C MET A 73 -16.96 -9.36 5.98
N VAL A 74 -16.76 -8.40 5.09
CA VAL A 74 -17.48 -7.10 5.12
C VAL A 74 -19.00 -7.32 5.02
N VAL A 75 -19.43 -8.24 4.16
CA VAL A 75 -20.82 -8.64 3.99
C VAL A 75 -21.01 -10.10 4.40
N ALA A 76 -22.14 -10.40 5.02
CA ALA A 76 -22.56 -11.78 5.27
C ALA A 76 -23.26 -12.34 4.02
N GLY A 77 -22.46 -12.61 2.99
CA GLY A 77 -22.90 -13.13 1.69
C GLY A 77 -22.98 -14.66 1.65
N ASP A 78 -22.76 -15.23 0.47
CA ASP A 78 -22.92 -16.68 0.21
C ASP A 78 -22.13 -17.55 1.20
N HIS A 79 -20.82 -17.29 1.35
CA HIS A 79 -19.97 -18.00 2.32
C HIS A 79 -20.52 -17.98 3.76
N ALA A 80 -21.02 -16.83 4.21
CA ALA A 80 -21.56 -16.75 5.57
C ALA A 80 -22.85 -17.57 5.74
N ASN A 81 -23.69 -17.64 4.71
CA ASN A 81 -24.99 -18.31 4.79
C ASN A 81 -24.92 -19.81 4.50
N ASN A 82 -24.02 -20.25 3.61
CA ASN A 82 -23.91 -21.63 3.19
C ASN A 82 -22.72 -22.32 3.85
N ASP A 83 -21.50 -21.84 3.60
CA ASP A 83 -20.29 -22.51 4.09
C ASP A 83 -20.14 -22.40 5.62
N MET A 84 -20.57 -21.29 6.24
CA MET A 84 -20.49 -21.16 7.69
C MET A 84 -21.70 -21.76 8.41
N ALA A 85 -22.90 -21.40 7.95
CA ALA A 85 -24.15 -21.59 8.70
C ALA A 85 -25.22 -22.38 7.94
N GLY A 86 -24.84 -22.99 6.81
CA GLY A 86 -25.71 -23.86 6.04
C GLY A 86 -26.07 -25.13 6.80
N ASP A 87 -26.88 -25.96 6.13
CA ASP A 87 -27.27 -27.28 6.63
C ASP A 87 -26.55 -28.42 5.87
N ASP A 88 -25.67 -28.09 4.92
CA ASP A 88 -24.84 -29.07 4.21
C ASP A 88 -23.75 -29.64 5.14
N GLU A 89 -23.32 -30.88 4.89
CA GLU A 89 -22.38 -31.62 5.76
C GLU A 89 -21.00 -30.95 5.85
N ASP A 90 -20.60 -30.22 4.81
CA ASP A 90 -19.35 -29.47 4.70
C ASP A 90 -19.45 -28.02 5.22
N SER A 91 -20.63 -27.59 5.68
CA SER A 91 -20.74 -26.32 6.38
C SER A 91 -20.07 -26.38 7.75
N TRP A 92 -19.47 -25.27 8.20
CA TRP A 92 -18.76 -25.20 9.47
C TRP A 92 -19.67 -25.54 10.64
N LYS A 93 -20.91 -25.02 10.65
CA LYS A 93 -21.92 -25.39 11.64
C LYS A 93 -22.09 -26.90 11.72
N SER A 94 -22.31 -27.58 10.59
CA SER A 94 -22.47 -29.05 10.55
C SER A 94 -21.21 -29.78 11.02
N MET A 95 -20.02 -29.31 10.65
CA MET A 95 -18.75 -29.91 11.08
C MET A 95 -18.53 -29.78 12.59
N PHE A 96 -18.79 -28.59 13.16
CA PHE A 96 -18.75 -28.35 14.60
C PHE A 96 -19.77 -29.23 15.35
N GLU A 97 -20.99 -29.36 14.84
CA GLU A 97 -22.02 -30.22 15.42
C GLU A 97 -21.62 -31.71 15.35
N ALA A 98 -21.05 -32.15 14.22
CA ALA A 98 -20.62 -33.53 14.00
C ALA A 98 -19.44 -33.94 14.88
N SER A 99 -18.59 -32.99 15.31
CA SER A 99 -17.48 -33.27 16.24
C SER A 99 -17.94 -33.83 17.59
N GLY A 100 -19.13 -33.42 18.05
CA GLY A 100 -19.67 -33.79 19.36
C GLY A 100 -18.92 -33.19 20.56
N TYR A 101 -18.02 -32.23 20.35
CA TYR A 101 -17.23 -31.62 21.42
C TYR A 101 -17.93 -30.47 22.15
N PHE A 102 -18.93 -29.84 21.52
CA PHE A 102 -19.50 -28.57 21.99
C PHE A 102 -20.96 -28.73 22.45
N ASP A 103 -21.31 -28.08 23.56
CA ASP A 103 -22.66 -28.06 24.13
C ASP A 103 -23.62 -27.18 23.31
N ALA A 104 -23.10 -26.10 22.74
CA ALA A 104 -23.87 -25.12 21.99
C ALA A 104 -23.05 -24.48 20.87
N ILE A 105 -23.64 -24.41 19.69
CA ILE A 105 -23.07 -23.76 18.51
C ILE A 105 -24.09 -22.73 18.02
N GLN A 106 -23.64 -21.49 17.86
CA GLN A 106 -24.48 -20.37 17.39
C GLN A 106 -23.82 -19.68 16.21
N CYS A 107 -24.62 -19.30 15.22
CA CYS A 107 -24.16 -18.52 14.08
C CYS A 107 -24.65 -17.07 14.20
N GLN A 108 -23.73 -16.10 14.14
CA GLN A 108 -24.07 -14.68 14.04
C GLN A 108 -23.75 -14.18 12.62
N ILE A 109 -24.77 -14.17 11.77
CA ILE A 109 -24.68 -13.82 10.34
C ILE A 109 -24.71 -12.30 10.17
N GLU A 110 -23.68 -11.64 10.67
CA GLU A 110 -23.50 -10.19 10.53
C GLU A 110 -22.11 -9.88 10.00
N GLY A 111 -22.07 -9.26 8.81
CA GLY A 111 -20.81 -8.83 8.21
C GLY A 111 -20.18 -7.67 8.98
N LEU A 112 -18.85 -7.58 8.93
CA LEU A 112 -18.05 -6.56 9.61
C LEU A 112 -18.46 -5.14 9.24
N GLY A 113 -19.00 -4.94 8.03
CA GLY A 113 -19.47 -3.64 7.54
C GLY A 113 -20.64 -3.04 8.34
N ARG A 114 -21.28 -3.80 9.24
CA ARG A 114 -22.30 -3.28 10.18
C ARG A 114 -21.73 -2.72 11.47
N ILE A 115 -20.45 -2.95 11.76
CA ILE A 115 -19.79 -2.50 12.98
C ILE A 115 -19.26 -1.09 12.75
N GLU A 116 -19.76 -0.10 13.50
CA GLU A 116 -19.38 1.31 13.35
C GLU A 116 -17.86 1.54 13.46
N ALA A 117 -17.19 0.81 14.37
CA ALA A 117 -15.74 0.88 14.51
C ALA A 117 -14.99 0.39 13.25
N VAL A 118 -15.51 -0.63 12.57
CA VAL A 118 -14.94 -1.11 11.30
C VAL A 118 -15.21 -0.10 10.18
N GLN A 119 -16.41 0.46 10.12
CA GLN A 119 -16.72 1.55 9.17
C GLN A 119 -15.77 2.73 9.36
N ALA A 120 -15.48 3.11 10.61
CA ALA A 120 -14.53 4.16 10.93
C ALA A 120 -13.10 3.84 10.45
N LEU A 121 -12.66 2.57 10.53
CA LEU A 121 -11.38 2.13 9.94
C LEU A 121 -11.38 2.29 8.42
N TYR A 122 -12.45 1.89 7.73
CA TYR A 122 -12.56 2.11 6.27
C TYR A 122 -12.54 3.60 5.92
N VAL A 123 -13.26 4.44 6.67
CA VAL A 123 -13.24 5.90 6.48
C VAL A 123 -11.85 6.47 6.76
N ALA A 124 -11.18 6.04 7.83
CA ALA A 124 -9.83 6.48 8.17
C ALA A 124 -8.82 6.09 7.08
N HIS A 125 -8.80 4.84 6.64
CA HIS A 125 -7.93 4.42 5.54
C HIS A 125 -8.27 5.16 4.23
N THR A 126 -9.56 5.41 3.96
CA THR A 126 -9.97 6.21 2.79
C THR A 126 -9.51 7.66 2.94
N ALA A 127 -9.57 8.24 4.15
CA ALA A 127 -9.09 9.58 4.43
C ALA A 127 -7.57 9.65 4.33
N GLU A 128 -6.81 8.68 4.86
CA GLU A 128 -5.35 8.58 4.69
C GLU A 128 -4.98 8.45 3.21
N VAL A 129 -5.75 7.65 2.46
CA VAL A 129 -5.60 7.56 1.00
C VAL A 129 -6.01 8.87 0.34
N ILE A 130 -6.99 9.64 0.80
CA ILE A 130 -7.36 10.97 0.26
C ILE A 130 -6.37 12.08 0.70
N GLU A 131 -5.71 11.93 1.84
CA GLU A 131 -4.66 12.85 2.30
C GLU A 131 -3.33 12.54 1.61
N GLY A 132 -3.08 11.25 1.33
CA GLY A 132 -1.96 10.73 0.54
C GLY A 132 -2.15 10.90 -0.97
N LEU A 133 -3.35 10.70 -1.49
CA LEU A 133 -3.83 11.15 -2.80
C LEU A 133 -4.12 12.63 -2.64
N ASP A 134 -3.10 13.47 -2.71
CA ASP A 134 -3.34 14.89 -2.63
C ASP A 134 -4.25 15.33 -3.80
N LEU A 135 -5.56 15.42 -3.53
CA LEU A 135 -6.53 16.15 -4.34
C LEU A 135 -6.22 17.66 -4.34
N LYS A 136 -5.07 18.08 -3.78
CA LYS A 136 -4.34 19.30 -4.12
C LYS A 136 -3.28 19.10 -5.22
N THR A 137 -3.55 18.31 -6.25
CA THR A 137 -3.59 19.04 -7.52
C THR A 137 -4.80 19.95 -7.43
N ALA A 138 -4.60 21.19 -6.94
CA ALA A 138 -5.37 22.27 -7.53
C ALA A 138 -5.05 22.10 -9.01
N SER A 139 -5.95 21.49 -9.79
CA SER A 139 -5.62 20.96 -11.11
C SER A 139 -5.09 22.13 -11.89
N LEU A 140 -3.76 22.20 -12.01
CA LEU A 140 -3.14 23.22 -12.81
C LEU A 140 -3.77 23.04 -14.18
N GLU A 141 -4.31 24.13 -14.74
CA GLU A 141 -4.81 24.08 -16.09
C GLU A 141 -3.64 23.69 -17.00
N ASP A 142 -3.93 23.02 -18.11
CA ASP A 142 -2.90 22.67 -19.09
C ASP A 142 -2.10 23.94 -19.46
N GLY A 143 -0.79 23.86 -19.32
CA GLY A 143 0.07 25.04 -19.41
C GLY A 143 1.50 24.78 -18.92
N GLU A 144 2.31 25.83 -19.03
CA GLU A 144 3.69 25.85 -18.55
C GLU A 144 3.80 26.79 -17.34
N TYR A 145 4.52 26.35 -16.32
CA TYR A 145 4.69 27.06 -15.06
C TYR A 145 6.17 27.12 -14.68
N ASP A 146 6.63 28.26 -14.20
CA ASP A 146 7.93 28.36 -13.55
C ASP A 146 7.85 27.68 -12.18
N VAL A 147 8.80 26.80 -11.90
CA VAL A 147 8.89 26.07 -10.63
C VAL A 147 10.29 26.11 -10.05
N PHE A 148 10.40 26.04 -8.74
CA PHE A 148 11.62 25.64 -8.05
C PHE A 148 11.72 24.12 -8.04
N PHE A 149 12.91 23.59 -8.37
CA PHE A 149 13.25 22.18 -8.19
C PHE A 149 14.30 22.08 -7.08
N LEU A 150 13.87 21.58 -5.93
CA LEU A 150 14.69 21.48 -4.73
C LEU A 150 15.12 20.03 -4.54
N THR A 151 16.36 19.83 -4.09
CA THR A 151 16.92 18.50 -3.86
C THR A 151 17.59 18.46 -2.49
N ASP A 152 17.73 17.26 -1.95
CA ASP A 152 18.45 17.00 -0.70
C ASP A 152 19.99 17.06 -0.82
N SER A 153 20.51 17.31 -2.03
CA SER A 153 21.93 17.20 -2.34
C SER A 153 22.44 18.37 -3.17
N SER A 154 23.47 19.05 -2.68
CA SER A 154 24.14 20.11 -3.43
C SER A 154 24.86 19.64 -4.70
N MET A 155 24.98 18.32 -4.92
CA MET A 155 25.57 17.76 -6.14
C MET A 155 24.54 17.51 -7.24
N PHE A 156 23.24 17.56 -6.90
CA PHE A 156 22.15 17.38 -7.84
C PHE A 156 21.26 18.61 -7.78
N HIS A 157 21.53 19.59 -8.62
CA HIS A 157 20.79 20.86 -8.64
C HIS A 157 20.58 21.32 -10.07
N ILE A 158 19.68 22.28 -10.26
CA ILE A 158 19.47 22.93 -11.55
C ILE A 158 20.66 23.83 -11.87
N ASN A 159 20.95 24.00 -13.15
CA ASN A 159 21.96 24.91 -13.65
C ASN A 159 21.71 26.34 -13.12
N GLU A 160 22.75 26.95 -12.55
CA GLU A 160 22.70 28.27 -11.91
C GLU A 160 22.29 29.39 -12.88
N ALA A 161 22.47 29.20 -14.20
CA ALA A 161 22.01 30.15 -15.20
C ALA A 161 20.48 30.38 -15.19
N TYR A 162 19.71 29.48 -14.56
CA TYR A 162 18.26 29.56 -14.45
C TYR A 162 17.76 29.91 -13.04
N ASP A 163 18.62 30.43 -12.15
CA ASP A 163 18.23 30.83 -10.78
C ASP A 163 17.51 29.71 -9.98
N ASN A 164 17.92 28.44 -10.21
CA ASN A 164 17.29 27.22 -9.68
C ASN A 164 15.82 27.01 -10.10
N ARG A 165 15.40 27.61 -11.21
CA ARG A 165 14.06 27.44 -11.78
C ARG A 165 14.06 26.40 -12.91
N ALA A 166 12.97 25.67 -12.99
CA ALA A 166 12.64 24.75 -14.06
C ALA A 166 11.27 25.07 -14.65
N VAL A 167 10.95 24.45 -15.78
CA VAL A 167 9.65 24.58 -16.43
C VAL A 167 8.83 23.32 -16.14
N LEU A 168 7.68 23.50 -15.50
CA LEU A 168 6.67 22.46 -15.32
C LEU A 168 5.63 22.54 -16.43
N THR A 169 5.47 21.47 -17.18
CA THR A 169 4.40 21.30 -18.17
C THR A 169 3.28 20.46 -17.58
N VAL A 170 2.07 20.99 -17.61
CA VAL A 170 0.85 20.26 -17.25
C VAL A 170 0.04 20.00 -18.50
N LYS A 171 -0.31 18.74 -18.74
CA LYS A 171 -1.12 18.33 -19.88
C LYS A 171 -1.98 17.12 -19.54
N ASP A 172 -3.28 17.22 -19.80
CA ASP A 172 -4.23 16.14 -19.53
C ASP A 172 -4.19 15.65 -18.06
N GLY A 173 -3.82 16.55 -17.14
CA GLY A 173 -3.64 16.24 -15.71
C GLY A 173 -2.31 15.58 -15.33
N GLU A 174 -1.43 15.31 -16.30
CA GLU A 174 -0.07 14.83 -16.06
C GLU A 174 0.90 16.02 -15.94
N MET A 175 1.80 15.95 -14.96
CA MET A 175 2.80 16.98 -14.71
C MET A 175 4.19 16.45 -15.02
N THR A 176 4.94 17.16 -15.86
CA THR A 176 6.34 16.85 -16.19
C THR A 176 7.18 18.09 -16.01
N VAL A 177 8.23 18.03 -15.19
CA VAL A 177 9.18 19.13 -15.04
C VAL A 177 10.40 18.88 -15.91
N HIS A 178 10.75 19.87 -16.72
CA HIS A 178 12.00 19.88 -17.47
C HIS A 178 13.08 20.58 -16.63
N ILE A 179 14.10 19.82 -16.23
CA ILE A 179 15.25 20.32 -15.46
C ILE A 179 16.49 20.38 -16.34
N THR A 180 17.19 21.51 -16.33
CA THR A 180 18.50 21.65 -16.99
C THR A 180 19.61 21.54 -15.96
N LEU A 181 20.56 20.63 -16.16
CA LEU A 181 21.64 20.36 -15.19
C LEU A 181 22.89 21.20 -15.47
N PRO A 182 23.82 21.34 -14.50
CA PRO A 182 25.07 22.08 -14.69
C PRO A 182 26.07 21.42 -15.64
N SER A 183 25.92 20.13 -15.94
CA SER A 183 26.89 19.38 -16.74
C SER A 183 26.31 18.07 -17.28
N LYS A 184 27.07 17.39 -18.13
CA LYS A 184 26.75 16.05 -18.66
C LYS A 184 27.16 14.89 -17.74
N ASN A 185 27.41 15.15 -16.45
CA ASN A 185 27.94 14.12 -15.53
C ASN A 185 26.88 13.15 -15.00
N ILE A 186 25.60 13.55 -15.03
CA ILE A 186 24.45 12.69 -14.69
C ILE A 186 23.94 12.08 -15.99
N LEU A 187 24.05 10.76 -16.12
CA LEU A 187 23.80 10.06 -17.38
C LEU A 187 22.31 9.71 -17.54
N ASN A 188 21.66 9.27 -16.47
CA ASN A 188 20.24 8.92 -16.47
C ASN A 188 19.62 9.21 -15.10
N LEU A 189 18.29 9.35 -15.11
CA LEU A 189 17.45 9.45 -13.93
C LEU A 189 16.40 8.32 -13.92
N TYR A 190 15.88 8.00 -12.75
CA TYR A 190 14.80 7.03 -12.57
C TYR A 190 13.80 7.53 -11.53
N PRO A 191 12.49 7.67 -11.85
CA PRO A 191 11.47 8.04 -10.88
C PRO A 191 11.26 6.88 -9.89
N GLY A 192 11.76 7.02 -8.67
CA GLY A 192 11.81 5.97 -7.66
C GLY A 192 13.20 5.77 -7.08
N LEU A 193 13.43 4.58 -6.49
CA LEU A 193 14.65 4.25 -5.75
C LEU A 193 15.74 3.64 -6.65
N ALA A 194 16.99 3.81 -6.24
CA ALA A 194 18.21 3.30 -6.88
C ALA A 194 18.21 1.78 -7.02
N ASP A 195 17.69 1.08 -6.01
CA ASP A 195 17.55 -0.38 -6.01
C ASP A 195 16.62 -0.85 -7.12
N ASP A 196 15.58 -0.07 -7.46
CA ASP A 196 14.66 -0.39 -8.56
C ASP A 196 15.24 0.01 -9.90
N ALA A 197 15.95 1.15 -9.97
CA ALA A 197 16.65 1.62 -11.16
C ALA A 197 17.72 0.64 -11.66
N ALA A 198 18.33 -0.14 -10.75
CA ALA A 198 19.36 -1.13 -11.06
C ALA A 198 18.81 -2.46 -11.61
N LYS A 199 17.50 -2.69 -11.58
CA LYS A 199 16.87 -3.95 -12.01
C LYS A 199 16.68 -4.00 -13.53
N ASP A 200 16.75 -5.21 -14.10
CA ASP A 200 16.44 -5.43 -15.51
C ASP A 200 14.98 -5.05 -15.82
N GLY A 201 14.79 -4.16 -16.80
CA GLY A 201 13.48 -3.65 -17.20
C GLY A 201 13.10 -2.28 -16.63
N ALA A 202 13.96 -1.65 -15.83
CA ALA A 202 13.75 -0.28 -15.37
C ALA A 202 13.66 0.70 -16.56
N VAL A 203 12.61 1.53 -16.58
CA VAL A 203 12.41 2.57 -17.59
C VAL A 203 13.15 3.83 -17.14
N LEU A 204 14.34 4.05 -17.69
CA LEU A 204 15.19 5.19 -17.35
C LEU A 204 14.79 6.43 -18.15
N LEU A 205 14.79 7.59 -17.50
CA LEU A 205 14.70 8.88 -18.16
C LEU A 205 15.97 9.11 -18.97
N GLN A 206 15.79 9.41 -20.25
CA GLN A 206 16.88 9.68 -21.16
C GLN A 206 17.24 11.17 -21.10
N PRO A 207 18.53 11.52 -21.15
CA PRO A 207 18.96 12.91 -21.18
C PRO A 207 18.53 13.56 -22.50
N THR A 208 18.16 14.82 -22.40
CA THR A 208 18.09 15.77 -23.51
C THR A 208 19.37 16.62 -23.50
N GLU A 209 19.67 17.31 -24.60
CA GLU A 209 20.80 18.23 -24.68
C GLU A 209 20.30 19.68 -24.69
N ASP A 210 20.72 20.44 -23.68
CA ASP A 210 20.35 21.84 -23.52
C ASP A 210 21.57 22.73 -23.80
N GLU A 211 21.34 23.84 -24.48
CA GLU A 211 22.37 24.86 -24.70
C GLU A 211 22.16 26.01 -23.71
N VAL A 212 23.11 26.19 -22.80
CA VAL A 212 23.06 27.19 -21.74
C VAL A 212 24.07 28.28 -22.00
N THR A 213 23.64 29.53 -21.98
CA THR A 213 24.53 30.70 -22.09
C THR A 213 24.62 31.39 -20.74
N TYR A 214 25.83 31.45 -20.20
CA TYR A 214 26.13 32.05 -18.90
C TYR A 214 26.32 33.57 -19.01
N SER A 215 26.32 34.25 -17.85
CA SER A 215 26.43 35.71 -17.77
C SER A 215 27.74 36.29 -18.33
N ASP A 216 28.80 35.47 -18.43
CA ASP A 216 30.08 35.83 -19.05
C ASP A 216 30.08 35.70 -20.58
N GLY A 217 28.97 35.24 -21.17
CA GLY A 217 28.79 35.01 -22.60
C GLY A 217 29.30 33.66 -23.10
N LEU A 218 29.76 32.78 -22.21
CA LEU A 218 30.15 31.42 -22.55
C LEU A 218 28.90 30.55 -22.73
N THR A 219 28.91 29.71 -23.76
CA THR A 219 27.83 28.76 -24.04
C THR A 219 28.32 27.33 -23.86
N GLU A 220 27.58 26.52 -23.12
CA GLU A 220 27.86 25.08 -22.93
C GLU A 220 26.64 24.25 -23.30
N THR A 221 26.90 23.05 -23.84
CA THR A 221 25.88 22.02 -23.94
C THR A 221 25.91 21.16 -22.68
N VAL A 222 24.78 21.10 -21.98
CA VAL A 222 24.60 20.31 -20.75
C VAL A 222 23.49 19.28 -20.96
N TYR A 223 23.19 18.48 -19.94
CA TYR A 223 22.05 17.56 -20.00
C TYR A 223 20.84 18.14 -19.30
N GLY A 224 19.68 17.95 -19.92
CA GLY A 224 18.37 18.19 -19.33
C GLY A 224 17.57 16.90 -19.17
N PHE A 225 16.53 16.91 -18.35
CA PHE A 225 15.66 15.75 -18.14
C PHE A 225 14.20 16.17 -17.96
N ASP A 226 13.31 15.41 -18.59
CA ASP A 226 11.87 15.46 -18.35
C ASP A 226 11.52 14.49 -17.22
N VAL A 227 11.22 15.03 -16.04
CA VAL A 227 10.94 14.28 -14.82
C VAL A 227 9.44 14.31 -14.55
N PRO A 228 8.75 13.14 -14.49
CA PRO A 228 7.36 13.08 -14.05
C PRO A 228 7.22 13.58 -12.62
N VAL A 229 6.27 14.48 -12.38
CA VAL A 229 6.02 15.07 -11.06
C VAL A 229 4.74 14.48 -10.49
N PRO A 230 4.82 13.59 -9.48
CA PRO A 230 3.62 12.99 -8.90
C PRO A 230 2.80 13.98 -8.07
N TYR A 231 3.44 15.02 -7.53
CA TYR A 231 2.83 16.05 -6.68
C TYR A 231 3.73 17.28 -6.56
N LEU A 232 3.12 18.43 -6.26
CA LEU A 232 3.83 19.68 -5.93
C LEU A 232 4.00 19.81 -4.41
N ASP A 233 4.98 20.60 -3.99
CA ASP A 233 5.28 20.99 -2.60
C ASP A 233 5.49 19.81 -1.63
N ARG A 234 5.88 18.64 -2.15
CA ARG A 234 6.19 17.44 -1.38
C ARG A 234 7.41 16.71 -1.96
N GLU A 235 8.14 16.02 -1.10
CA GLU A 235 9.31 15.23 -1.48
C GLU A 235 8.93 13.92 -2.16
N PHE A 236 9.49 13.63 -3.33
CA PHE A 236 9.43 12.31 -3.99
C PHE A 236 10.83 11.75 -4.27
N ASP A 237 10.88 10.44 -4.50
CA ASP A 237 12.10 9.71 -4.81
C ASP A 237 12.51 9.86 -6.27
N LEU A 238 13.76 10.25 -6.49
CA LEU A 238 14.38 10.33 -7.80
C LEU A 238 15.82 9.82 -7.70
N ALA A 239 16.08 8.66 -8.33
CA ALA A 239 17.42 8.10 -8.37
C ALA A 239 18.20 8.63 -9.58
N LEU A 240 19.50 8.82 -9.42
CA LEU A 240 20.40 9.24 -10.49
C LEU A 240 21.60 8.30 -10.63
N ILE A 241 22.10 8.17 -11.86
CA ILE A 241 23.36 7.50 -12.16
C ILE A 241 24.30 8.46 -12.87
N GLY A 242 25.49 8.65 -12.29
CA GLY A 242 26.55 9.44 -12.90
C GLY A 242 27.57 8.61 -13.66
N THR A 243 28.61 9.26 -14.17
CA THR A 243 29.73 8.63 -14.89
C THR A 243 30.50 7.57 -14.09
N LYS A 244 30.31 7.50 -12.77
CA LYS A 244 30.87 6.46 -11.89
C LYS A 244 30.11 5.13 -11.95
N GLY A 245 28.95 5.08 -12.60
CA GLY A 245 28.16 3.85 -12.76
C GLY A 245 27.48 3.35 -11.47
N VAL A 246 27.28 4.23 -10.49
CA VAL A 246 26.60 3.93 -9.22
C VAL A 246 25.32 4.75 -9.15
N TRP A 247 24.22 4.11 -8.75
CA TRP A 247 22.93 4.76 -8.50
C TRP A 247 22.91 5.39 -7.10
N TYR A 248 22.31 6.58 -7.00
CA TYR A 248 22.13 7.31 -5.75
C TYR A 248 20.67 7.74 -5.60
N ASP A 249 20.10 7.51 -4.43
CA ASP A 249 18.78 7.99 -4.04
C ASP A 249 18.82 9.47 -3.67
N HIS A 250 17.84 10.22 -4.14
CA HIS A 250 17.61 11.61 -3.75
C HIS A 250 16.13 11.85 -3.49
N LYS A 251 15.87 12.70 -2.48
CA LYS A 251 14.57 13.34 -2.28
C LYS A 251 14.55 14.67 -3.03
N VAL A 252 13.51 14.85 -3.84
CA VAL A 252 13.30 16.08 -4.62
C VAL A 252 11.90 16.64 -4.40
N THR A 253 11.78 17.96 -4.43
CA THR A 253 10.49 18.68 -4.29
C THR A 253 10.35 19.69 -5.43
N VAL A 254 9.15 19.80 -5.98
CA VAL A 254 8.81 20.79 -7.02
C VAL A 254 7.77 21.75 -6.46
N SER A 255 8.06 23.05 -6.50
CA SER A 255 7.20 24.11 -5.95
C SER A 255 6.97 25.20 -6.99
N LEU A 256 5.77 25.77 -7.09
CA LEU A 256 5.52 26.90 -7.99
C LEU A 256 6.39 28.10 -7.61
N ALA A 257 6.97 28.77 -8.61
CA ALA A 257 7.65 30.03 -8.40
C ALA A 257 6.61 31.17 -8.41
N ASP A 258 6.43 31.83 -7.26
CA ASP A 258 5.54 33.00 -7.10
C ASP A 258 5.87 34.16 -8.07
#